data_AF-A0A966TTV2-F1
#
_entry.id   AF-A0A966TTV2-F1
#
_cell.length_a   1.000
_cell.length_b   1.000
_cell.length_c   1.000
_cell.angle_alpha   90.00
_cell.angle_beta   90.00
_cell.angle_gamma   90.00
#
_symmetry.space_group_name_H-M   'P 1'
#
loop_
_entity.id
_entity.type
_entity.pdbx_description
1 polymer ?
#
loop_
_entity_poly.entity_id
_entity_poly.type
_entity_poly.pdbx_seq_one_letter_code
_entity_poly.pdbx_strand_id
1 'polypeptide(L)'
;MARYPVDDIRDGDVFLSNSPWEGGSPHSPDFAIAVPVFCDDRLVAFAASIAHKSDIGGAAPGSCPATARDTFFEGLHIPPVRLFSAGAQNKEAFALLSGNSRAPEVVIGDLEGQIGVCSLGSVRVGQLFDRFGVELTSFAFEYHRRATQRLIQERLLELDDFEGGAERFIDHDGIDLETPKGIRVRVTKAGKSITFDFSDSDPQGSGPINVRPHLVKAACAYVMIAITGIDTPVNQGVFDSFDLETREGTVVDPYFPAPVNTYNPALHAIIESIFAAFGESAPQFARADGGGGRAMTLAHVVDRKTLIQYELFAGGVGAMQGYDGETGCHCNQTNGKVTSIEMLETEFPIRTEEFKVLKDSGGKGKFRGGCGFVRTYRILDGVTSVTLRSSKHGIQPLGVNGGGNARGGFCEVEVSGTITRLASMQSGVTLEPVDRLTLGTPGGGGYGPV
;
A
#
# COMPACT_ATOMS: atom_id res chain seq x y z
N MET A 1 -9.07 -14.98 17.36
CA MET A 1 -9.95 -15.96 18.04
C MET A 1 -9.55 -17.42 17.82
N ALA A 2 -9.15 -17.86 16.63
CA ALA A 2 -8.72 -19.26 16.43
C ALA A 2 -7.53 -19.68 17.33
N ARG A 3 -6.59 -18.77 17.57
CA ARG A 3 -5.39 -19.01 18.40
C ARG A 3 -5.52 -18.62 19.86
N TYR A 4 -6.41 -17.67 20.15
CA TYR A 4 -6.72 -17.18 21.49
C TYR A 4 -8.24 -17.20 21.63
N PRO A 5 -8.80 -18.22 22.31
CA PRO A 5 -10.21 -18.24 22.69
C PRO A 5 -10.59 -16.97 23.46
N VAL A 6 -11.83 -16.50 23.31
CA VAL A 6 -12.32 -15.29 23.99
C VAL A 6 -12.12 -15.39 25.50
N ASP A 7 -12.36 -16.58 26.07
CA ASP A 7 -12.21 -16.86 27.51
C ASP A 7 -10.76 -16.79 28.00
N ASP A 8 -9.76 -16.69 27.12
CA ASP A 8 -8.36 -16.51 27.50
C ASP A 8 -7.90 -15.05 27.41
N ILE A 9 -8.70 -14.16 26.82
CA ILE A 9 -8.38 -12.75 26.63
C ILE A 9 -8.73 -11.97 27.90
N ARG A 10 -7.82 -11.10 28.34
CA ARG A 10 -7.98 -10.28 29.55
C ARG A 10 -7.82 -8.81 29.23
N ASP A 11 -8.40 -7.97 30.08
CA ASP A 11 -8.13 -6.54 30.05
C ASP A 11 -6.63 -6.29 30.28
N GLY A 12 -6.07 -5.33 29.54
CA GLY A 12 -4.62 -5.08 29.50
C GLY A 12 -3.81 -6.06 28.63
N ASP A 13 -4.43 -7.01 27.93
CA ASP A 13 -3.73 -7.76 26.87
C ASP A 13 -3.44 -6.85 25.66
N VAL A 14 -2.33 -7.11 24.97
CA VAL A 14 -2.00 -6.46 23.69
C VAL A 14 -1.54 -7.53 22.72
N PHE A 15 -2.17 -7.61 21.55
CA PHE A 15 -1.85 -8.59 20.52
C PHE A 15 -1.10 -7.94 19.36
N LEU A 16 -0.14 -8.68 18.79
CA LEU A 16 0.59 -8.35 17.57
C LEU A 16 0.45 -9.46 16.54
N SER A 17 0.31 -9.08 15.27
CA SER A 17 0.52 -9.94 14.11
C SER A 17 1.06 -9.10 12.96
N ASN A 18 1.91 -9.66 12.12
CA ASN A 18 2.31 -9.04 10.85
C ASN A 18 2.22 -10.02 9.66
N SER A 19 1.83 -11.27 9.91
CA SER A 19 1.79 -12.31 8.89
C SER A 19 0.74 -11.96 7.82
N PRO A 20 1.12 -11.83 6.54
CA PRO A 20 0.15 -11.65 5.45
C PRO A 20 -0.72 -12.89 5.22
N TRP A 21 -0.26 -14.05 5.68
CA TRP A 21 -0.87 -15.35 5.46
C TRP A 21 -1.84 -15.74 6.59
N GLU A 22 -1.45 -15.52 7.84
CA GLU A 22 -2.30 -15.82 9.01
C GLU A 22 -3.09 -14.61 9.50
N GLY A 23 -2.50 -13.41 9.44
CA GLY A 23 -3.04 -12.20 10.06
C GLY A 23 -3.72 -11.22 9.10
N GLY A 24 -3.59 -11.45 7.78
CA GLY A 24 -4.15 -10.54 6.77
C GLY A 24 -3.45 -9.17 6.69
N SER A 25 -2.21 -9.06 7.19
CA SER A 25 -1.40 -7.86 6.94
C SER A 25 -1.15 -7.67 5.43
N PRO A 26 -1.02 -6.45 4.91
CA PRO A 26 -0.68 -6.22 3.50
C PRO A 26 0.65 -6.85 3.11
N HIS A 27 1.66 -6.71 3.98
CA HIS A 27 2.95 -7.39 3.91
C HIS A 27 3.59 -7.49 5.31
N SER A 28 4.70 -8.22 5.43
CA SER A 28 5.36 -8.47 6.73
C SER A 28 5.82 -7.21 7.49
N PRO A 29 6.29 -6.11 6.86
CA PRO A 29 6.60 -4.89 7.61
C PRO A 29 5.40 -4.25 8.32
N ASP A 30 4.17 -4.55 7.93
CA ASP A 30 2.97 -3.94 8.51
C ASP A 30 2.51 -4.70 9.76
N PHE A 31 2.83 -4.12 10.92
CA PHE A 31 2.45 -4.68 12.21
C PHE A 31 1.04 -4.23 12.57
N ALA A 32 0.16 -5.20 12.77
CA ALA A 32 -1.19 -5.03 13.30
C ALA A 32 -1.19 -5.23 14.82
N ILE A 33 -1.60 -4.20 15.55
CA ILE A 33 -1.82 -4.23 16.99
C ILE A 33 -3.30 -4.24 17.28
N ALA A 34 -3.72 -5.09 18.21
CA ALA A 34 -5.10 -5.13 18.70
C ALA A 34 -5.11 -5.15 20.23
N VAL A 35 -5.91 -4.27 20.83
CA VAL A 35 -6.12 -4.14 22.28
C VAL A 35 -7.61 -4.40 22.56
N PRO A 36 -7.97 -5.35 23.43
CA PRO A 36 -9.35 -5.65 23.74
C PRO A 36 -10.01 -4.50 24.51
N VAL A 37 -11.33 -4.39 24.37
CA VAL A 37 -12.17 -3.46 25.12
C VAL A 37 -13.16 -4.27 25.96
N PHE A 38 -13.19 -4.00 27.26
CA PHE A 38 -14.08 -4.69 28.21
C PHE A 38 -15.16 -3.75 28.75
N CYS A 39 -16.34 -4.30 29.01
CA CYS A 39 -17.45 -3.67 29.75
C CYS A 39 -18.12 -4.74 30.61
N ASP A 40 -18.24 -4.53 31.92
CA ASP A 40 -18.75 -5.53 32.89
C ASP A 40 -18.11 -6.93 32.71
N ASP A 41 -16.78 -6.99 32.65
CA ASP A 41 -15.98 -8.23 32.43
C ASP A 41 -16.26 -8.96 31.09
N ARG A 42 -17.03 -8.35 30.18
CA ARG A 42 -17.29 -8.89 28.84
C ARG A 42 -16.40 -8.21 27.81
N LEU A 43 -15.78 -9.00 26.94
CA LEU A 43 -15.09 -8.50 25.76
C LEU A 43 -16.13 -7.97 24.75
N VAL A 44 -16.11 -6.67 24.47
CA VAL A 44 -17.12 -6.00 23.62
C VAL A 44 -16.56 -5.48 22.30
N ALA A 45 -15.26 -5.18 22.22
CA ALA A 45 -14.63 -4.69 20.99
C ALA A 45 -13.10 -4.89 21.01
N PHE A 46 -12.44 -4.47 19.93
CA PHE A 46 -10.99 -4.23 19.88
C PHE A 46 -10.71 -2.83 19.35
N ALA A 47 -9.71 -2.17 19.91
CA ALA A 47 -9.06 -1.03 19.29
C ALA A 47 -7.81 -1.53 18.54
N ALA A 48 -7.66 -1.16 17.27
CA ALA A 48 -6.60 -1.69 16.42
C ALA A 48 -5.92 -0.62 15.58
N SER A 49 -4.65 -0.87 15.25
CA SER A 49 -3.83 -0.04 14.37
C SER A 49 -2.91 -0.93 13.55
N ILE A 50 -2.65 -0.53 12.31
CA ILE A 50 -1.62 -1.13 11.45
C ILE A 50 -0.63 -0.03 11.08
N ALA A 51 0.67 -0.33 11.12
CA ALA A 51 1.72 0.61 10.75
C ALA A 51 2.95 -0.14 10.24
N HIS A 52 3.58 0.47 9.25
CA HIS A 52 4.77 -0.03 8.58
C HIS A 52 6.00 0.17 9.45
N LYS A 53 6.74 -0.91 9.72
CA LYS A 53 8.00 -0.86 10.47
C LYS A 53 9.18 -0.66 9.53
N SER A 54 10.10 0.20 9.94
CA SER A 54 11.25 0.59 9.12
C SER A 54 12.16 -0.58 8.77
N ASP A 55 12.34 -1.58 9.65
CA ASP A 55 13.10 -2.79 9.36
C ASP A 55 12.76 -3.90 10.37
N ILE A 56 12.41 -5.08 9.87
CA ILE A 56 12.11 -6.31 10.61
C ILE A 56 13.01 -7.47 10.13
N GLY A 57 14.21 -7.15 9.62
CA GLY A 57 15.15 -8.13 9.11
C GLY A 57 14.92 -8.49 7.63
N GLY A 58 15.17 -9.74 7.25
CA GLY A 58 15.01 -10.21 5.87
C GLY A 58 16.22 -9.91 4.97
N ALA A 59 16.07 -10.21 3.69
CA ALA A 59 17.17 -10.25 2.72
C ALA A 59 17.72 -8.87 2.30
N ALA A 60 16.94 -7.80 2.49
CA ALA A 60 17.36 -6.43 2.22
C ALA A 60 17.05 -5.52 3.42
N PRO A 61 17.90 -4.51 3.70
CA PRO A 61 17.56 -3.44 4.63
C PRO A 61 16.22 -2.79 4.28
N GLY A 62 15.43 -2.46 5.29
CA GLY A 62 14.06 -1.98 5.12
C GLY A 62 13.02 -3.09 5.03
N SER A 63 13.45 -4.36 5.07
CA SER A 63 12.57 -5.55 4.96
C SER A 63 11.68 -5.58 3.74
N CYS A 64 12.07 -4.88 2.68
CA CYS A 64 11.31 -4.78 1.44
C CYS A 64 12.15 -5.18 0.22
N PRO A 65 12.74 -6.40 0.19
CA PRO A 65 13.52 -6.85 -0.96
C PRO A 65 12.66 -6.86 -2.23
N ALA A 66 13.12 -6.17 -3.26
CA ALA A 66 12.47 -6.14 -4.57
C ALA A 66 12.67 -7.43 -5.37
N THR A 67 13.52 -8.33 -4.86
CA THR A 67 13.93 -9.59 -5.50
C THR A 67 13.70 -10.80 -4.57
N ALA A 68 12.70 -10.74 -3.69
CA ALA A 68 12.32 -11.89 -2.87
C ALA A 68 11.72 -13.00 -3.75
N ARG A 69 12.06 -14.26 -3.45
CA ARG A 69 11.54 -15.45 -4.17
C ARG A 69 10.49 -16.22 -3.38
N ASP A 70 10.46 -16.01 -2.08
CA ASP A 70 9.46 -16.51 -1.15
C ASP A 70 9.30 -15.50 0.00
N THR A 71 8.24 -15.65 0.77
CA THR A 71 7.91 -14.71 1.84
C THR A 71 8.94 -14.67 2.97
N PHE A 72 9.80 -15.69 3.14
CA PHE A 72 10.81 -15.71 4.19
C PHE A 72 11.99 -14.77 3.90
N PHE A 73 12.17 -14.34 2.65
CA PHE A 73 13.08 -13.24 2.30
C PHE A 73 12.60 -11.90 2.87
N GLU A 74 11.32 -11.77 3.21
CA GLU A 74 10.63 -10.51 3.52
C GLU A 74 10.68 -10.15 5.01
N GLY A 75 11.52 -10.84 5.79
CA GLY A 75 11.75 -10.56 7.20
C GLY A 75 10.91 -11.41 8.14
N LEU A 76 10.78 -10.93 9.38
CA LEU A 76 10.12 -11.67 10.45
C LEU A 76 8.63 -11.88 10.15
N HIS A 77 8.15 -13.11 10.32
CA HIS A 77 6.72 -13.45 10.27
C HIS A 77 6.23 -13.81 11.67
N ILE A 78 5.34 -12.98 12.17
CA ILE A 78 4.77 -13.04 13.52
C ILE A 78 3.30 -13.39 13.34
N PRO A 79 2.90 -14.63 13.69
CA PRO A 79 1.50 -14.95 13.79
C PRO A 79 0.88 -14.18 14.98
N PRO A 80 -0.43 -14.25 15.23
CA PRO A 80 -1.01 -13.61 16.40
C PRO A 80 -0.33 -14.05 17.70
N VAL A 81 0.31 -13.11 18.40
CA VAL A 81 1.01 -13.30 19.69
C VAL A 81 0.66 -12.18 20.68
N ARG A 82 0.81 -12.43 21.98
CA ARG A 82 0.67 -11.41 23.03
C ARG A 82 1.99 -10.67 23.27
N LEU A 83 1.96 -9.35 23.14
CA LEU A 83 3.00 -8.43 23.60
C LEU A 83 2.83 -8.06 25.07
N PHE A 84 1.58 -7.98 25.54
CA PHE A 84 1.25 -7.79 26.94
C PHE A 84 0.21 -8.84 27.34
N SER A 85 0.34 -9.35 28.57
CA SER A 85 -0.65 -10.22 29.20
C SER A 85 -1.12 -9.56 30.49
N ALA A 86 -2.39 -9.15 30.53
CA ALA A 86 -2.98 -8.44 31.67
C ALA A 86 -2.11 -7.29 32.22
N GLY A 87 -1.60 -6.45 31.31
CA GLY A 87 -0.74 -5.30 31.64
C GLY A 87 0.75 -5.63 31.86
N ALA A 88 1.14 -6.91 31.91
CA ALA A 88 2.54 -7.31 32.02
C ALA A 88 3.18 -7.47 30.63
N GLN A 89 4.27 -6.74 30.38
CA GLN A 89 5.02 -6.80 29.12
C GLN A 89 5.74 -8.14 28.95
N ASN A 90 5.62 -8.74 27.76
CA ASN A 90 6.37 -9.90 27.33
C ASN A 90 7.77 -9.47 26.85
N LYS A 91 8.76 -9.50 27.75
CA LYS A 91 10.12 -9.00 27.47
C LYS A 91 10.81 -9.81 26.38
N GLU A 92 10.52 -11.10 26.28
CA GLU A 92 11.08 -12.02 25.31
C GLU A 92 10.59 -11.68 23.89
N ALA A 93 9.30 -11.35 23.73
CA ALA A 93 8.77 -10.88 22.45
C ALA A 93 9.47 -9.59 21.98
N PHE A 94 9.63 -8.61 22.88
CA PHE A 94 10.34 -7.37 22.57
C PHE A 94 11.83 -7.61 22.25
N ALA A 95 12.49 -8.52 22.96
CA ALA A 95 13.87 -8.89 22.69
C ALA A 95 14.03 -9.55 21.31
N LEU A 96 13.10 -10.42 20.91
CA LEU A 96 13.08 -11.04 19.59
C LEU A 96 12.85 -10.00 18.49
N LEU A 97 11.91 -9.08 18.68
CA LEU A 97 11.66 -7.98 17.74
C LEU A 97 12.89 -7.09 17.56
N SER A 98 13.49 -6.66 18.67
CA SER A 98 14.69 -5.82 18.67
C SER A 98 15.88 -6.54 18.03
N GLY A 99 16.07 -7.84 18.29
CA GLY A 99 17.19 -8.61 17.76
C GLY A 99 17.12 -8.88 16.25
N ASN A 100 15.94 -8.71 15.63
CA ASN A 100 15.72 -8.95 14.21
C ASN A 100 15.66 -7.67 13.37
N SER A 101 16.01 -6.51 13.93
CA SER A 101 16.00 -5.23 13.22
C SER A 101 17.40 -4.63 13.07
N ARG A 102 17.65 -3.99 11.92
CA ARG A 102 18.84 -3.14 11.70
C ARG A 102 18.71 -1.77 12.36
N ALA A 103 17.50 -1.35 12.73
CA ALA A 103 17.19 -0.08 13.37
C ALA A 103 16.22 -0.30 14.56
N PRO A 104 16.63 -1.07 15.59
CA PRO A 104 15.73 -1.54 16.64
C PRO A 104 15.10 -0.40 17.45
N GLU A 105 15.84 0.67 17.73
CA GLU A 105 15.32 1.81 18.51
C GLU A 105 14.11 2.47 17.81
N VAL A 106 14.17 2.63 16.49
CA VAL A 106 13.08 3.21 15.68
C VAL A 106 11.87 2.27 15.67
N VAL A 107 12.11 0.97 15.48
CA VAL A 107 11.05 -0.04 15.38
C VAL A 107 10.32 -0.24 16.70
N ILE A 108 11.08 -0.31 17.81
CA ILE A 108 10.49 -0.44 19.15
C ILE A 108 9.78 0.86 19.54
N GLY A 109 10.35 2.03 19.29
CA GLY A 109 9.69 3.30 19.57
C GLY A 109 8.36 3.46 18.80
N ASP A 110 8.33 3.10 17.52
CA ASP A 110 7.10 3.10 16.72
C ASP A 110 6.09 2.05 17.21
N LEU A 111 6.54 0.84 17.59
CA LEU A 111 5.68 -0.17 18.20
C LEU A 111 5.04 0.32 19.51
N GLU A 112 5.81 0.94 20.40
CA GLU A 112 5.30 1.49 21.66
C GLU A 112 4.28 2.60 21.41
N GLY A 113 4.54 3.48 20.44
CA GLY A 113 3.57 4.51 20.02
C GLY A 113 2.26 3.89 19.51
N GLN A 114 2.36 2.82 18.71
CA GLN A 114 1.21 2.08 18.19
C GLN A 114 0.40 1.39 19.30
N ILE A 115 1.07 0.83 20.31
CA ILE A 115 0.42 0.28 21.51
C ILE A 115 -0.29 1.39 22.28
N GLY A 116 0.35 2.56 22.43
CA GLY A 116 -0.21 3.73 23.11
C GLY A 116 -1.52 4.21 22.47
N VAL A 117 -1.57 4.34 21.14
CA VAL A 117 -2.78 4.79 20.44
C VAL A 117 -3.91 3.76 20.53
N CYS A 118 -3.62 2.46 20.41
CA CYS A 118 -4.64 1.41 20.57
C CYS A 118 -5.16 1.34 22.01
N SER A 119 -4.28 1.52 23.00
CA SER A 119 -4.67 1.54 24.42
C SER A 119 -5.59 2.73 24.71
N LEU A 120 -5.25 3.92 24.19
CA LEU A 120 -6.13 5.10 24.28
C LEU A 120 -7.47 4.83 23.58
N GLY A 121 -7.45 4.22 22.40
CA GLY A 121 -8.65 3.83 21.66
C GLY A 121 -9.55 2.89 22.47
N SER A 122 -8.97 1.88 23.13
CA SER A 122 -9.71 0.95 23.99
C SER A 122 -10.42 1.68 25.13
N VAL A 123 -9.73 2.58 25.83
CA VAL A 123 -10.34 3.41 26.88
C VAL A 123 -11.49 4.26 26.35
N ARG A 124 -11.32 4.92 25.19
CA ARG A 124 -12.36 5.80 24.63
C ARG A 124 -13.59 5.02 24.15
N VAL A 125 -13.39 3.84 23.57
CA VAL A 125 -14.49 2.96 23.19
C VAL A 125 -15.18 2.40 24.43
N GLY A 126 -14.43 1.97 25.45
CA GLY A 126 -14.97 1.54 26.75
C GLY A 126 -15.87 2.61 27.38
N GLN A 127 -15.47 3.88 27.35
CA GLN A 127 -16.30 5.00 27.84
C GLN A 127 -17.65 5.14 27.11
N LEU A 128 -17.76 4.71 25.85
CA LEU A 128 -19.05 4.67 25.14
C LEU A 128 -19.93 3.54 25.69
N PHE A 129 -19.33 2.37 25.90
CA PHE A 129 -19.99 1.21 26.48
C PHE A 129 -20.47 1.48 27.91
N ASP A 130 -19.65 2.10 28.76
CA ASP A 130 -20.02 2.48 30.13
C ASP A 130 -21.20 3.47 30.15
N ARG A 131 -21.20 4.44 29.23
CA ARG A 131 -22.19 5.52 29.20
C ARG A 131 -23.53 5.08 28.64
N PHE A 132 -23.52 4.28 27.57
CA PHE A 132 -24.72 3.95 26.80
C PHE A 132 -25.16 2.48 26.98
N GLY A 133 -24.35 1.67 27.63
CA GLY A 133 -24.56 0.22 27.78
C GLY A 133 -24.15 -0.57 26.55
N VAL A 134 -23.92 -1.87 26.76
CA VAL A 134 -23.49 -2.83 25.72
C VAL A 134 -24.48 -2.93 24.57
N GLU A 135 -25.77 -3.04 24.86
CA GLU A 135 -26.77 -3.28 23.82
C GLU A 135 -26.94 -2.09 22.88
N LEU A 136 -27.04 -0.87 23.41
CA LEU A 136 -27.23 0.33 22.59
C LEU A 136 -25.98 0.65 21.76
N THR A 137 -24.79 0.51 22.35
CA THR A 137 -23.52 0.77 21.65
C THR A 137 -23.29 -0.26 20.53
N SER A 138 -23.53 -1.55 20.82
CA SER A 138 -23.40 -2.61 19.81
C SER A 138 -24.43 -2.45 18.68
N PHE A 139 -25.67 -2.08 19.03
CA PHE A 139 -26.69 -1.73 18.04
C PHE A 139 -26.25 -0.56 17.15
N ALA A 140 -25.65 0.49 17.72
CA ALA A 140 -25.19 1.64 16.95
C ALA A 140 -24.11 1.24 15.92
N PHE A 141 -23.14 0.41 16.30
CA PHE A 141 -22.11 -0.09 15.38
C PHE A 141 -22.73 -0.87 14.22
N GLU A 142 -23.63 -1.81 14.51
CA GLU A 142 -24.31 -2.60 13.49
C GLU A 142 -25.25 -1.73 12.62
N TYR A 143 -25.91 -0.75 13.21
CA TYR A 143 -26.74 0.21 12.49
C TYR A 143 -25.91 1.01 11.49
N HIS A 144 -24.76 1.55 11.89
CA HIS A 144 -23.86 2.31 11.01
C HIS A 144 -23.30 1.43 9.89
N ARG A 145 -22.94 0.18 10.18
CA ARG A 145 -22.54 -0.80 9.16
C ARG A 145 -23.63 -0.98 8.10
N ARG A 146 -24.86 -1.29 8.52
CA ARG A 146 -26.00 -1.47 7.61
C ARG A 146 -26.41 -0.18 6.89
N ALA A 147 -26.29 0.98 7.54
CA ALA A 147 -26.57 2.27 6.91
C ALA A 147 -25.58 2.57 5.78
N THR A 148 -24.29 2.25 5.98
CA THR A 148 -23.24 2.40 4.97
C THR A 148 -23.50 1.50 3.77
N GLN A 149 -23.82 0.24 4.00
CA GLN A 149 -24.16 -0.71 2.93
C GLN A 149 -25.38 -0.23 2.12
N ARG A 150 -26.43 0.25 2.80
CA ARG A 150 -27.64 0.78 2.14
C ARG A 150 -27.34 2.03 1.32
N LEU A 151 -26.57 2.97 1.87
CA LEU A 151 -26.15 4.18 1.15
C LEU A 151 -25.46 3.83 -0.16
N ILE A 152 -24.51 2.89 -0.13
CA ILE A 152 -23.81 2.44 -1.34
C ILE A 152 -24.79 1.80 -2.33
N GLN A 153 -25.68 0.92 -1.87
CA GLN A 153 -26.69 0.29 -2.72
C GLN A 153 -27.64 1.30 -3.37
N GLU A 154 -28.03 2.35 -2.66
CA GLU A 154 -28.83 3.46 -3.19
C GLU A 154 -28.07 4.22 -4.28
N ARG A 155 -26.77 4.50 -4.07
CA ARG A 155 -25.91 5.12 -5.10
C ARG A 155 -25.74 4.24 -6.34
N LEU A 156 -25.63 2.92 -6.17
CA LEU A 156 -25.56 2.00 -7.29
C LEU A 156 -26.85 1.99 -8.12
N LEU A 157 -28.02 2.17 -7.50
CA LEU A 157 -29.30 2.28 -8.21
C LEU A 157 -29.43 3.55 -9.04
N GLU A 158 -28.63 4.59 -8.78
CA GLU A 158 -28.56 5.81 -9.60
C GLU A 158 -27.82 5.60 -10.93
N LEU A 159 -27.12 4.47 -11.08
CA LEU A 159 -26.37 4.11 -12.28
C LEU A 159 -27.18 3.16 -13.16
N ASP A 160 -26.96 3.22 -14.48
CA ASP A 160 -27.44 2.16 -15.38
C ASP A 160 -26.68 0.85 -15.10
N ASP A 161 -27.29 -0.27 -15.46
CA ASP A 161 -26.60 -1.57 -15.43
C ASP A 161 -25.54 -1.62 -16.52
N PHE A 162 -24.37 -2.15 -16.18
CA PHE A 162 -23.26 -2.24 -17.13
C PHE A 162 -22.34 -3.42 -16.86
N GLU A 163 -21.63 -3.79 -17.91
CA GLU A 163 -20.47 -4.67 -17.85
C GLU A 163 -19.30 -3.95 -18.54
N GLY A 164 -18.13 -4.03 -17.91
CA GLY A 164 -16.91 -3.43 -18.43
C GLY A 164 -15.69 -4.24 -18.05
N GLY A 165 -14.66 -4.21 -18.87
CA GLY A 165 -13.44 -4.97 -18.64
C GLY A 165 -12.20 -4.16 -19.00
N ALA A 166 -11.13 -4.37 -18.25
CA ALA A 166 -9.83 -3.77 -18.55
C ALA A 166 -8.70 -4.63 -18.03
N GLU A 167 -7.53 -4.44 -18.63
CA GLU A 167 -6.28 -5.01 -18.16
C GLU A 167 -5.23 -3.93 -17.89
N ARG A 168 -4.36 -4.21 -16.92
CA ARG A 168 -3.19 -3.39 -16.59
C ARG A 168 -2.00 -4.29 -16.31
N PHE A 169 -0.82 -3.78 -16.66
CA PHE A 169 0.41 -4.54 -16.55
C PHE A 169 1.37 -3.90 -15.55
N ILE A 170 2.05 -4.77 -14.83
CA ILE A 170 3.24 -4.47 -14.04
C ILE A 170 4.44 -4.78 -14.92
N ASP A 171 5.46 -3.90 -14.93
CA ASP A 171 6.63 -4.00 -15.81
C ASP A 171 7.28 -5.39 -15.79
N HIS A 172 7.48 -5.94 -14.58
CA HIS A 172 8.09 -7.23 -14.31
C HIS A 172 7.83 -7.64 -12.85
N ASP A 173 8.32 -8.80 -12.39
CA ASP A 173 8.21 -9.22 -10.98
C ASP A 173 9.50 -9.04 -10.16
N GLY A 174 10.60 -8.59 -10.79
CA GLY A 174 11.88 -8.32 -10.12
C GLY A 174 12.83 -9.52 -10.10
N ILE A 175 12.34 -10.69 -10.53
CA ILE A 175 13.13 -11.89 -10.78
C ILE A 175 13.19 -12.17 -12.27
N ASP A 176 12.03 -12.23 -12.93
CA ASP A 176 11.88 -12.23 -14.38
C ASP A 176 11.64 -10.79 -14.83
N LEU A 177 12.68 -10.16 -15.40
CA LEU A 177 12.66 -8.77 -15.83
C LEU A 177 12.05 -8.58 -17.24
N GLU A 178 11.81 -9.67 -17.96
CA GLU A 178 11.40 -9.64 -19.37
C GLU A 178 9.90 -9.86 -19.55
N THR A 179 9.23 -10.47 -18.56
CA THR A 179 7.81 -10.82 -18.63
C THR A 179 6.95 -9.90 -17.77
N PRO A 180 6.17 -8.99 -18.39
CA PRO A 180 5.13 -8.24 -17.68
C PRO A 180 4.09 -9.15 -17.04
N LYS A 181 3.43 -8.64 -15.99
CA LYS A 181 2.37 -9.36 -15.28
C LYS A 181 1.05 -8.63 -15.39
N GLY A 182 0.07 -9.27 -16.01
CA GLY A 182 -1.27 -8.74 -16.28
C GLY A 182 -2.24 -8.95 -15.12
N ILE A 183 -2.89 -7.85 -14.73
CA ILE A 183 -4.07 -7.80 -13.87
C ILE A 183 -5.27 -7.54 -14.78
N ARG A 184 -6.27 -8.41 -14.74
CA ARG A 184 -7.49 -8.29 -15.55
C ARG A 184 -8.69 -8.23 -14.63
N VAL A 185 -9.60 -7.30 -14.91
CA VAL A 185 -10.85 -7.19 -14.18
C VAL A 185 -12.02 -7.15 -15.13
N ARG A 186 -13.09 -7.87 -14.79
CA ARG A 186 -14.44 -7.64 -15.29
C ARG A 186 -15.26 -7.04 -14.16
N VAL A 187 -15.94 -5.92 -14.44
CA VAL A 187 -16.84 -5.24 -13.51
C VAL A 187 -18.25 -5.39 -14.03
N THR A 188 -19.11 -6.02 -13.26
CA THR A 188 -20.53 -6.20 -13.59
C THR A 188 -21.36 -5.52 -12.52
N LYS A 189 -22.13 -4.51 -12.91
CA LYS A 189 -23.09 -3.82 -12.06
C LYS A 189 -24.50 -4.15 -12.51
N ALA A 190 -25.32 -4.67 -11.60
CA ALA A 190 -26.71 -5.03 -11.83
C ALA A 190 -27.60 -4.61 -10.64
N GLY A 191 -28.50 -3.65 -10.87
CA GLY A 191 -29.34 -3.06 -9.85
C GLY A 191 -28.52 -2.47 -8.69
N LYS A 192 -28.59 -3.12 -7.53
CA LYS A 192 -27.89 -2.71 -6.30
C LYS A 192 -26.60 -3.50 -6.02
N SER A 193 -26.20 -4.37 -6.95
CA SER A 193 -25.04 -5.26 -6.79
C SER A 193 -23.95 -4.88 -7.78
N ILE A 194 -22.70 -5.04 -7.38
CA ILE A 194 -21.52 -4.90 -8.22
C ILE A 194 -20.51 -5.99 -7.88
N THR A 195 -19.96 -6.61 -8.92
CA THR A 195 -18.98 -7.70 -8.82
C THR A 195 -17.70 -7.28 -9.51
N PHE A 196 -16.56 -7.53 -8.85
CA PHE A 196 -15.23 -7.38 -9.41
C PHE A 196 -14.62 -8.77 -9.60
N ASP A 197 -14.47 -9.22 -10.84
CA ASP A 197 -13.89 -10.52 -11.18
C ASP A 197 -12.47 -10.36 -11.71
N PHE A 198 -11.50 -10.88 -10.96
CA PHE A 198 -10.07 -10.90 -11.30
C PHE A 198 -9.54 -12.30 -11.68
N SER A 199 -10.42 -13.29 -11.85
CA SER A 199 -10.05 -14.70 -12.07
C SER A 199 -9.18 -14.94 -13.33
N ASP A 200 -9.27 -14.05 -14.32
CA ASP A 200 -8.50 -14.04 -15.57
C ASP A 200 -7.13 -13.34 -15.46
N SER A 201 -6.70 -12.94 -14.26
CA SER A 201 -5.36 -12.39 -14.03
C SER A 201 -4.26 -13.45 -14.24
N ASP A 202 -3.05 -12.99 -14.56
CA ASP A 202 -1.92 -13.87 -14.84
C ASP A 202 -1.55 -14.75 -13.62
N PRO A 203 -0.88 -15.90 -13.85
CA PRO A 203 -0.28 -16.69 -12.79
C PRO A 203 0.61 -15.84 -11.87
N GLN A 204 0.68 -16.23 -10.60
CA GLN A 204 1.51 -15.56 -9.59
C GLN A 204 2.95 -15.31 -10.09
N GLY A 205 3.51 -14.18 -9.69
CA GLY A 205 4.90 -13.83 -9.94
C GLY A 205 5.86 -14.75 -9.19
N SER A 206 7.04 -14.93 -9.77
CA SER A 206 8.19 -15.55 -9.10
C SER A 206 8.86 -14.58 -8.11
N GLY A 207 8.61 -13.28 -8.27
CA GLY A 207 9.03 -12.21 -7.38
C GLY A 207 7.89 -11.58 -6.54
N PRO A 208 8.18 -10.55 -5.73
CA PRO A 208 7.35 -10.09 -4.61
C PRO A 208 6.12 -9.24 -4.96
N ILE A 209 5.64 -9.29 -6.20
CA ILE A 209 4.50 -8.46 -6.66
C ILE A 209 3.13 -9.03 -6.29
N ASN A 210 3.08 -10.21 -5.70
CA ASN A 210 1.81 -10.90 -5.47
C ASN A 210 0.98 -10.19 -4.40
N VAL A 211 -0.34 -10.23 -4.56
CA VAL A 211 -1.32 -9.57 -3.70
C VAL A 211 -2.25 -10.63 -3.14
N ARG A 212 -2.46 -10.65 -1.83
CA ARG A 212 -3.41 -11.56 -1.20
C ARG A 212 -4.86 -11.06 -1.37
N PRO A 213 -5.87 -11.95 -1.43
CA PRO A 213 -7.26 -11.55 -1.75
C PRO A 213 -7.85 -10.48 -0.83
N HIS A 214 -7.50 -10.44 0.45
CA HIS A 214 -7.99 -9.41 1.38
C HIS A 214 -7.57 -8.00 0.95
N LEU A 215 -6.38 -7.86 0.37
CA LEU A 215 -5.87 -6.58 -0.10
C LEU A 215 -6.45 -6.20 -1.47
N VAL A 216 -6.75 -7.18 -2.33
CA VAL A 216 -7.56 -6.97 -3.55
C VAL A 216 -8.95 -6.45 -3.17
N LYS A 217 -9.56 -7.05 -2.13
CA LYS A 217 -10.86 -6.61 -1.59
C LYS A 217 -10.79 -5.18 -1.06
N ALA A 218 -9.72 -4.80 -0.36
CA ALA A 218 -9.51 -3.42 0.08
C ALA A 218 -9.37 -2.44 -1.11
N ALA A 219 -8.74 -2.85 -2.21
CA ALA A 219 -8.67 -2.08 -3.45
C ALA A 219 -10.07 -1.81 -4.03
N CYS A 220 -10.91 -2.84 -4.07
CA CYS A 220 -12.30 -2.73 -4.53
C CYS A 220 -13.10 -1.80 -3.60
N ALA A 221 -12.95 -1.94 -2.28
CA ALA A 221 -13.59 -1.07 -1.30
C ALA A 221 -13.18 0.41 -1.48
N TYR A 222 -11.90 0.68 -1.76
CA TYR A 222 -11.42 2.02 -2.10
C TYR A 222 -12.14 2.59 -3.32
N VAL A 223 -12.27 1.81 -4.40
CA VAL A 223 -13.01 2.26 -5.60
C VAL A 223 -14.48 2.47 -5.28
N MET A 224 -15.11 1.59 -4.49
CA MET A 224 -16.49 1.75 -4.05
C MET A 224 -16.71 3.07 -3.31
N ILE A 225 -15.81 3.44 -2.40
CA ILE A 225 -15.87 4.74 -1.72
C ILE A 225 -15.72 5.88 -2.74
N ALA A 226 -14.76 5.77 -3.65
CA ALA A 226 -14.49 6.80 -4.65
C ALA A 226 -15.69 7.08 -5.58
N ILE A 227 -16.44 6.04 -5.99
CA ILE A 227 -17.57 6.20 -6.92
C ILE A 227 -18.91 6.48 -6.22
N THR A 228 -19.00 6.26 -4.90
CA THR A 228 -20.24 6.49 -4.13
C THR A 228 -20.26 7.83 -3.38
N GLY A 229 -19.10 8.47 -3.24
CA GLY A 229 -18.97 9.85 -2.78
C GLY A 229 -18.13 10.02 -1.51
N ILE A 230 -17.64 11.25 -1.30
CA ILE A 230 -16.76 11.61 -0.18
C ILE A 230 -17.42 11.43 1.20
N ASP A 231 -18.75 11.47 1.25
CA ASP A 231 -19.53 11.32 2.48
C ASP A 231 -19.77 9.85 2.86
N THR A 232 -19.31 8.88 2.04
CA THR A 232 -19.46 7.44 2.33
C THR A 232 -18.63 7.05 3.57
N PRO A 233 -19.25 6.58 4.66
CA PRO A 233 -18.52 6.15 5.85
C PRO A 233 -17.63 4.94 5.58
N VAL A 234 -16.45 4.90 6.19
CA VAL A 234 -15.50 3.78 6.04
C VAL A 234 -15.74 2.75 7.15
N ASN A 235 -16.40 1.64 6.83
CA ASN A 235 -16.58 0.50 7.72
C ASN A 235 -16.91 -0.78 6.93
N GLN A 236 -17.18 -1.88 7.63
CA GLN A 236 -17.51 -3.19 7.06
C GLN A 236 -18.67 -3.15 6.05
N GLY A 237 -19.60 -2.20 6.16
CA GLY A 237 -20.71 -2.03 5.22
C GLY A 237 -20.27 -1.77 3.78
N VAL A 238 -19.07 -1.20 3.55
CA VAL A 238 -18.46 -1.07 2.22
C VAL A 238 -18.06 -2.45 1.67
N PHE A 239 -17.47 -3.30 2.51
CA PHE A 239 -17.01 -4.63 2.11
C PHE A 239 -18.15 -5.62 1.89
N ASP A 240 -19.34 -5.32 2.43
CA ASP A 240 -20.56 -6.09 2.27
C ASP A 240 -21.42 -5.59 1.09
N SER A 241 -20.98 -4.54 0.38
CA SER A 241 -21.74 -3.94 -0.73
C SER A 241 -21.29 -4.38 -2.12
N PHE A 242 -20.30 -5.26 -2.22
CA PHE A 242 -19.79 -5.77 -3.49
C PHE A 242 -19.26 -7.21 -3.34
N ASP A 243 -19.20 -7.91 -4.47
CA ASP A 243 -18.62 -9.23 -4.57
C ASP A 243 -17.22 -9.17 -5.22
N LEU A 244 -16.32 -10.03 -4.78
CA LEU A 244 -14.97 -10.18 -5.33
C LEU A 244 -14.77 -11.63 -5.75
N GLU A 245 -14.35 -11.85 -6.98
CA GLU A 245 -13.94 -13.15 -7.49
C GLU A 245 -12.45 -13.14 -7.83
N THR A 246 -11.74 -14.15 -7.35
CA THR A 246 -10.33 -14.41 -7.64
C THR A 246 -10.14 -15.88 -7.98
N ARG A 247 -9.01 -16.22 -8.61
CA ARG A 247 -8.61 -17.60 -8.86
C ARG A 247 -7.29 -17.88 -8.17
N GLU A 248 -7.24 -18.91 -7.33
CA GLU A 248 -6.00 -19.35 -6.69
C GLU A 248 -4.88 -19.61 -7.71
N GLY A 249 -3.64 -19.31 -7.32
CA GLY A 249 -2.45 -19.41 -8.16
C GLY A 249 -2.24 -18.22 -9.10
N THR A 250 -3.05 -17.18 -9.01
CA THR A 250 -2.85 -15.92 -9.75
C THR A 250 -2.06 -14.91 -8.93
N VAL A 251 -1.60 -13.84 -9.58
CA VAL A 251 -0.92 -12.71 -8.91
C VAL A 251 -1.81 -11.99 -7.88
N VAL A 252 -3.14 -12.14 -7.94
CA VAL A 252 -4.11 -11.59 -6.99
C VAL A 252 -4.61 -12.59 -5.95
N ASP A 253 -4.18 -13.85 -6.05
CA ASP A 253 -4.51 -14.93 -5.12
C ASP A 253 -3.41 -16.01 -5.13
N PRO A 254 -2.20 -15.70 -4.63
CA PRO A 254 -1.05 -16.57 -4.77
C PRO A 254 -1.06 -17.72 -3.75
N TYR A 255 -0.40 -18.82 -4.08
CA TYR A 255 -0.13 -19.90 -3.12
C TYR A 255 0.98 -19.55 -2.14
N PHE A 256 0.84 -20.01 -0.89
CA PHE A 256 1.96 -19.97 0.06
C PHE A 256 3.12 -20.85 -0.47
N PRO A 257 4.40 -20.44 -0.37
CA PRO A 257 4.94 -19.28 0.35
C PRO A 257 5.30 -18.10 -0.56
N ALA A 258 4.47 -17.75 -1.55
CA ALA A 258 4.77 -16.65 -2.47
C ALA A 258 5.16 -15.35 -1.74
N PRO A 259 6.11 -14.58 -2.25
CA PRO A 259 6.45 -13.28 -1.70
C PRO A 259 5.37 -12.24 -2.06
N VAL A 260 5.01 -11.38 -1.10
CA VAL A 260 3.91 -10.41 -1.21
C VAL A 260 4.32 -8.98 -0.80
N ASN A 261 5.60 -8.73 -0.52
CA ASN A 261 6.05 -7.48 0.08
C ASN A 261 6.01 -6.27 -0.86
N THR A 262 6.25 -6.50 -2.15
CA THR A 262 6.24 -5.49 -3.20
C THR A 262 4.89 -5.47 -3.92
N TYR A 263 3.79 -5.62 -3.16
CA TYR A 263 2.43 -5.58 -3.69
C TYR A 263 2.07 -4.23 -4.32
N ASN A 264 2.78 -3.14 -3.99
CA ASN A 264 2.36 -1.79 -4.32
C ASN A 264 2.18 -1.54 -5.84
N PRO A 265 3.14 -1.90 -6.74
CA PRO A 265 2.92 -1.92 -8.19
C PRO A 265 1.65 -2.67 -8.64
N ALA A 266 1.44 -3.88 -8.12
CA ALA A 266 0.29 -4.71 -8.48
C ALA A 266 -1.03 -4.10 -8.00
N LEU A 267 -1.05 -3.55 -6.79
CA LEU A 267 -2.25 -2.95 -6.23
C LEU A 267 -2.59 -1.61 -6.92
N HIS A 268 -1.62 -0.87 -7.45
CA HIS A 268 -1.90 0.21 -8.41
C HIS A 268 -2.54 -0.31 -9.69
N ALA A 269 -2.02 -1.40 -10.28
CA ALA A 269 -2.59 -2.00 -11.48
C ALA A 269 -4.03 -2.53 -11.24
N ILE A 270 -4.32 -3.11 -10.07
CA ILE A 270 -5.68 -3.51 -9.65
C ILE A 270 -6.63 -2.32 -9.63
N ILE A 271 -6.24 -1.22 -8.98
CA ILE A 271 -7.11 -0.04 -8.85
C ILE A 271 -7.30 0.63 -10.22
N GLU A 272 -6.23 0.77 -10.99
CA GLU A 272 -6.26 1.36 -12.33
C GLU A 272 -7.07 0.52 -13.31
N SER A 273 -7.01 -0.82 -13.24
CA SER A 273 -7.84 -1.68 -14.08
C SER A 273 -9.32 -1.52 -13.75
N ILE A 274 -9.70 -1.37 -12.48
CA ILE A 274 -11.10 -1.14 -12.11
C ILE A 274 -11.59 0.19 -12.70
N PHE A 275 -10.85 1.29 -12.49
CA PHE A 275 -11.26 2.59 -13.03
C PHE A 275 -11.31 2.59 -14.56
N ALA A 276 -10.39 1.87 -15.22
CA ALA A 276 -10.40 1.74 -16.66
C ALA A 276 -11.58 0.90 -17.18
N ALA A 277 -12.01 -0.11 -16.42
CA ALA A 277 -13.14 -0.96 -16.77
C ALA A 277 -14.47 -0.20 -16.82
N PHE A 278 -14.60 0.92 -16.09
CA PHE A 278 -15.75 1.81 -16.24
C PHE A 278 -15.82 2.43 -17.65
N GLY A 279 -14.68 2.76 -18.25
CA GLY A 279 -14.53 3.11 -19.66
C GLY A 279 -15.64 4.02 -20.22
N GLU A 280 -16.28 3.58 -21.30
CA GLU A 280 -17.43 4.26 -21.90
C GLU A 280 -18.78 3.89 -21.25
N SER A 281 -18.82 2.80 -20.49
CA SER A 281 -20.03 2.29 -19.82
C SER A 281 -20.44 3.15 -18.62
N ALA A 282 -19.46 3.74 -17.94
CA ALA A 282 -19.64 4.69 -16.83
C ALA A 282 -18.53 5.76 -16.85
N PRO A 283 -18.51 6.63 -17.88
CA PRO A 283 -17.38 7.53 -18.16
C PRO A 283 -17.12 8.55 -17.05
N GLN A 284 -18.12 8.86 -16.22
CA GLN A 284 -17.97 9.70 -15.04
C GLN A 284 -17.03 9.13 -13.97
N PHE A 285 -16.81 7.80 -13.99
CA PHE A 285 -15.88 7.12 -13.09
C PHE A 285 -14.61 6.64 -13.79
N ALA A 286 -14.56 6.71 -15.13
CA ALA A 286 -13.38 6.35 -15.88
C ALA A 286 -12.21 7.31 -15.55
N ARG A 287 -11.09 6.73 -15.15
CA ARG A 287 -9.87 7.47 -14.81
C ARG A 287 -8.68 6.85 -15.50
N ALA A 288 -7.80 7.69 -16.04
CA ALA A 288 -6.53 7.26 -16.60
C ALA A 288 -5.59 6.73 -15.52
N ASP A 289 -4.50 6.08 -15.95
CA ASP A 289 -3.51 5.55 -15.02
C ASP A 289 -2.80 6.68 -14.29
N GLY A 290 -2.48 6.43 -13.02
CA GLY A 290 -1.57 7.28 -12.30
C GLY A 290 -0.13 6.86 -12.55
N GLY A 291 0.75 7.54 -11.84
CA GLY A 291 2.17 7.26 -11.85
C GLY A 291 2.60 5.86 -11.34
N GLY A 292 1.66 5.05 -10.85
CA GLY A 292 1.98 3.77 -10.23
C GLY A 292 2.68 3.90 -8.88
N GLY A 293 3.22 2.78 -8.42
CA GLY A 293 3.83 2.61 -7.11
C GLY A 293 5.31 2.97 -7.08
N ARG A 294 5.77 3.70 -6.05
CA ARG A 294 7.17 4.16 -5.94
C ARG A 294 7.62 4.23 -4.48
N ALA A 295 8.26 3.16 -4.02
CA ALA A 295 8.96 3.13 -2.75
C ALA A 295 10.45 2.90 -2.99
N MET A 296 11.29 3.57 -2.20
CA MET A 296 12.72 3.32 -2.18
C MET A 296 13.21 3.26 -0.74
N THR A 297 14.09 2.32 -0.48
CA THR A 297 14.84 2.26 0.77
C THR A 297 16.30 2.54 0.46
N LEU A 298 16.87 3.53 1.14
CA LEU A 298 18.31 3.75 1.24
C LEU A 298 18.73 3.38 2.65
N ALA A 299 19.57 2.37 2.80
CA ALA A 299 20.15 2.02 4.08
C ALA A 299 21.60 2.50 4.12
N HIS A 300 21.86 3.47 4.99
CA HIS A 300 23.16 4.09 5.15
C HIS A 300 23.89 3.47 6.32
N VAL A 301 25.06 2.91 6.08
CA VAL A 301 25.93 2.41 7.14
C VAL A 301 26.98 3.47 7.46
N VAL A 302 26.77 4.18 8.57
CA VAL A 302 27.63 5.25 9.08
C VAL A 302 28.07 4.90 10.49
N ASP A 303 29.37 4.93 10.78
CA ASP A 303 29.92 4.60 12.11
C ASP A 303 29.39 3.29 12.72
N ARG A 304 29.24 2.26 11.87
CA ARG A 304 28.69 0.92 12.22
C ARG A 304 27.22 0.94 12.66
N LYS A 305 26.50 2.03 12.46
CA LYS A 305 25.04 2.13 12.62
C LYS A 305 24.37 2.14 11.27
N THR A 306 23.19 1.51 11.18
CA THR A 306 22.37 1.52 9.97
C THR A 306 21.24 2.53 10.14
N LEU A 307 21.18 3.51 9.25
CA LEU A 307 20.05 4.44 9.14
C LEU A 307 19.18 4.00 7.97
N ILE A 308 17.88 3.78 8.23
CA ILE A 308 16.93 3.35 7.19
C ILE A 308 16.14 4.56 6.71
N GLN A 309 16.51 5.08 5.55
CA GLN A 309 15.73 6.09 4.84
C GLN A 309 14.71 5.38 3.96
N TYR A 310 13.45 5.45 4.37
CA TYR A 310 12.33 4.94 3.59
C TYR A 310 11.58 6.10 2.95
N GLU A 311 11.45 6.07 1.62
CA GLU A 311 10.77 7.12 0.88
C GLU A 311 9.65 6.59 0.01
N LEU A 312 8.55 7.33 0.02
CA LEU A 312 7.40 7.14 -0.85
C LEU A 312 7.33 8.33 -1.81
N PHE A 313 7.47 8.07 -3.10
CA PHE A 313 7.48 9.13 -4.10
C PHE A 313 6.09 9.31 -4.72
N ALA A 314 5.65 10.56 -4.75
CA ALA A 314 4.42 10.94 -5.43
C ALA A 314 4.60 10.94 -6.96
N GLY A 315 3.53 11.21 -7.70
CA GLY A 315 3.56 11.18 -9.16
C GLY A 315 2.52 12.00 -9.85
N GLY A 316 2.47 11.86 -11.18
CA GLY A 316 1.31 12.35 -11.90
C GLY A 316 0.09 11.48 -11.60
N VAL A 317 -1.01 12.10 -11.20
CA VAL A 317 -2.30 11.41 -11.09
C VAL A 317 -2.94 11.33 -12.48
N GLY A 318 -3.63 10.24 -12.78
CA GLY A 318 -4.37 10.10 -14.04
C GLY A 318 -5.57 11.04 -14.09
N ALA A 319 -5.80 11.64 -15.27
CA ALA A 319 -6.94 12.51 -15.50
C ALA A 319 -8.26 11.73 -15.52
N MET A 320 -9.36 12.44 -15.30
CA MET A 320 -10.71 11.92 -15.44
C MET A 320 -11.63 12.97 -16.06
N GLN A 321 -12.86 12.59 -16.37
CA GLN A 321 -13.85 13.53 -16.89
C GLN A 321 -14.04 14.70 -15.91
N GLY A 322 -13.78 15.92 -16.39
CA GLY A 322 -13.96 17.15 -15.62
C GLY A 322 -12.72 17.62 -14.88
N TYR A 323 -11.66 16.81 -14.78
CA TYR A 323 -10.51 17.09 -13.92
C TYR A 323 -9.19 16.71 -14.58
N ASP A 324 -8.29 17.69 -14.68
CA ASP A 324 -6.87 17.41 -14.91
C ASP A 324 -6.30 16.57 -13.77
N GLY A 325 -5.29 15.75 -14.08
CA GLY A 325 -4.55 15.02 -13.07
C GLY A 325 -3.62 15.92 -12.25
N GLU A 326 -3.55 15.65 -10.96
CA GLU A 326 -2.67 16.37 -10.02
C GLU A 326 -1.20 16.06 -10.26
N THR A 327 -0.35 17.08 -10.17
CA THR A 327 1.10 16.97 -10.38
C THR A 327 1.83 16.63 -9.09
N GLY A 328 2.69 15.61 -9.12
CA GLY A 328 3.53 15.22 -7.97
C GLY A 328 2.72 14.88 -6.72
N CYS A 329 1.54 14.28 -6.89
CA CYS A 329 0.63 13.92 -5.80
C CYS A 329 0.55 12.39 -5.64
N HIS A 330 0.43 11.94 -4.39
CA HIS A 330 0.12 10.55 -4.10
C HIS A 330 -1.36 10.27 -4.41
N CYS A 331 -1.66 9.07 -4.89
CA CYS A 331 -3.04 8.64 -5.13
C CYS A 331 -3.19 7.14 -4.85
N ASN A 332 -4.43 6.67 -4.85
CA ASN A 332 -4.80 5.28 -4.57
C ASN A 332 -4.45 4.87 -3.14
N GLN A 333 -3.26 4.31 -2.92
CA GLN A 333 -2.91 3.64 -1.66
C GLN A 333 -2.32 4.53 -0.59
N THR A 334 -1.83 5.70 -0.96
CA THR A 334 -1.15 6.61 -0.02
C THR A 334 -1.68 8.01 -0.20
N ASN A 335 -1.84 8.69 0.93
CA ASN A 335 -2.11 10.12 1.05
C ASN A 335 -0.94 10.82 1.76
N GLY A 336 0.24 10.19 1.76
CA GLY A 336 1.45 10.72 2.35
C GLY A 336 1.85 12.05 1.71
N LYS A 337 2.63 12.84 2.45
CA LYS A 337 3.27 14.04 1.90
C LYS A 337 4.64 13.67 1.35
N VAL A 338 5.09 14.36 0.31
CA VAL A 338 6.49 14.26 -0.12
C VAL A 338 7.40 14.74 1.01
N THR A 339 8.39 13.95 1.37
CA THR A 339 9.29 14.22 2.49
C THR A 339 10.10 15.50 2.26
N SER A 340 10.09 16.41 3.24
CA SER A 340 10.85 17.66 3.21
C SER A 340 12.33 17.41 2.95
N ILE A 341 12.95 18.25 2.11
CA ILE A 341 14.40 18.22 1.87
C ILE A 341 15.15 18.42 3.19
N GLU A 342 14.75 19.39 4.00
CA GLU A 342 15.42 19.71 5.26
C GLU A 342 15.41 18.54 6.23
N MET A 343 14.30 17.79 6.30
CA MET A 343 14.24 16.57 7.12
C MET A 343 15.19 15.50 6.60
N LEU A 344 15.20 15.25 5.28
CA LEU A 344 16.10 14.24 4.71
C LEU A 344 17.57 14.57 4.94
N GLU A 345 17.98 15.82 4.72
CA GLU A 345 19.38 16.25 4.88
C GLU A 345 19.80 16.38 6.35
N THR A 346 18.83 16.43 7.29
CA THR A 346 19.09 16.41 8.72
C THR A 346 19.27 14.98 9.24
N GLU A 347 18.44 14.05 8.78
CA GLU A 347 18.37 12.69 9.31
C GLU A 347 19.32 11.71 8.60
N PHE A 348 19.71 11.99 7.36
CA PHE A 348 20.45 11.04 6.53
C PHE A 348 21.68 11.70 5.87
N PRO A 349 22.76 10.93 5.61
CA PRO A 349 24.01 11.44 5.04
C PRO A 349 23.89 11.68 3.53
N ILE A 350 22.91 12.48 3.12
CA ILE A 350 22.63 12.80 1.72
C ILE A 350 22.47 14.30 1.52
N ARG A 351 22.67 14.74 0.28
CA ARG A 351 22.29 16.07 -0.21
C ARG A 351 21.27 15.91 -1.33
N THR A 352 20.16 16.64 -1.27
CA THR A 352 19.24 16.75 -2.41
C THR A 352 19.81 17.78 -3.39
N GLU A 353 20.33 17.31 -4.52
CA GLU A 353 20.90 18.19 -5.56
C GLU A 353 19.84 18.70 -6.54
N GLU A 354 18.77 17.93 -6.75
CA GLU A 354 17.67 18.29 -7.63
C GLU A 354 16.34 17.85 -7.04
N PHE A 355 15.33 18.71 -7.11
CA PHE A 355 13.92 18.36 -6.93
C PHE A 355 13.06 19.27 -7.81
N LYS A 356 12.58 18.78 -8.96
CA LYS A 356 11.82 19.58 -9.94
C LYS A 356 10.71 18.78 -10.62
N VAL A 357 9.66 19.45 -11.04
CA VAL A 357 8.62 18.85 -11.89
C VAL A 357 9.22 18.49 -13.26
N LEU A 358 8.94 17.28 -13.73
CA LEU A 358 9.21 16.84 -15.09
C LEU A 358 8.12 17.40 -16.00
N LYS A 359 8.34 18.60 -16.55
CA LYS A 359 7.41 19.25 -17.47
C LYS A 359 7.06 18.33 -18.64
N ASP A 360 5.81 18.41 -19.09
CA ASP A 360 5.27 17.63 -20.22
C ASP A 360 5.36 16.10 -20.05
N SER A 361 5.45 15.62 -18.80
CA SER A 361 5.42 14.19 -18.49
C SER A 361 4.01 13.61 -18.39
N GLY A 362 3.00 14.44 -18.18
CA GLY A 362 1.59 14.04 -18.16
C GLY A 362 1.04 13.74 -19.55
N GLY A 363 0.14 12.76 -19.64
CA GLY A 363 -0.54 12.39 -20.87
C GLY A 363 -1.46 13.51 -21.38
N LYS A 364 -1.47 13.71 -22.70
CA LYS A 364 -2.31 14.72 -23.35
C LYS A 364 -3.76 14.26 -23.39
N GLY A 365 -4.70 15.18 -23.30
CA GLY A 365 -6.12 14.93 -23.51
C GLY A 365 -6.91 16.21 -23.30
N LYS A 366 -8.23 16.15 -23.45
CA LYS A 366 -9.13 17.24 -23.03
C LYS A 366 -8.88 17.63 -21.58
N PHE A 367 -8.63 16.62 -20.74
CA PHE A 367 -8.02 16.80 -19.43
C PHE A 367 -6.66 16.12 -19.44
N ARG A 368 -5.62 16.87 -19.07
CA ARG A 368 -4.24 16.36 -19.08
C ARG A 368 -3.97 15.57 -17.81
N GLY A 369 -3.15 14.53 -17.92
CA GLY A 369 -2.65 13.86 -16.74
C GLY A 369 -1.64 14.73 -15.98
N GLY A 370 -1.46 14.42 -14.70
CA GLY A 370 -0.50 15.11 -13.85
C GLY A 370 0.94 14.87 -14.27
N CYS A 371 1.82 15.83 -14.01
CA CYS A 371 3.25 15.63 -14.24
C CYS A 371 3.88 14.87 -13.06
N GLY A 372 4.91 14.08 -13.36
CA GLY A 372 5.83 13.57 -12.35
C GLY A 372 6.87 14.61 -11.95
N PHE A 373 7.75 14.26 -11.02
CA PHE A 373 8.95 15.03 -10.67
C PHE A 373 10.21 14.16 -10.78
N VAL A 374 11.37 14.80 -10.66
CA VAL A 374 12.67 14.13 -10.51
C VAL A 374 13.32 14.58 -9.22
N ARG A 375 14.01 13.66 -8.55
CA ARG A 375 14.78 13.91 -7.34
C ARG A 375 16.15 13.26 -7.44
N THR A 376 17.20 14.02 -7.13
CA THR A 376 18.59 13.54 -7.14
C THR A 376 19.20 13.67 -5.75
N TYR A 377 19.76 12.57 -5.27
CA TYR A 377 20.52 12.50 -4.03
C TYR A 377 22.00 12.31 -4.34
N ARG A 378 22.86 13.06 -3.66
CA ARG A 378 24.28 12.75 -3.52
C ARG A 378 24.51 12.09 -2.17
N ILE A 379 25.25 10.99 -2.14
CA ILE A 379 25.70 10.36 -0.89
C ILE A 379 26.87 11.18 -0.33
N LEU A 380 26.81 11.52 0.96
CA LEU A 380 27.83 12.35 1.62
C LEU A 380 28.76 11.54 2.52
N ASP A 381 28.25 10.48 3.14
CA ASP A 381 29.01 9.67 4.09
C ASP A 381 28.44 8.24 4.18
N GLY A 382 29.30 7.31 4.60
CA GLY A 382 28.97 5.90 4.73
C GLY A 382 28.77 5.16 3.41
N VAL A 383 28.37 3.89 3.53
CA VAL A 383 28.00 3.04 2.39
C VAL A 383 26.48 2.93 2.35
N THR A 384 25.88 3.23 1.20
CA THR A 384 24.43 3.23 1.01
C THR A 384 24.00 2.06 0.15
N SER A 385 23.17 1.16 0.67
CA SER A 385 22.49 0.17 -0.15
C SER A 385 21.13 0.69 -0.63
N VAL A 386 20.84 0.52 -1.91
CA VAL A 386 19.58 0.93 -2.55
C VAL A 386 18.70 -0.28 -2.80
N THR A 387 17.45 -0.18 -2.35
CA THR A 387 16.35 -1.06 -2.74
C THR A 387 15.26 -0.23 -3.37
N LEU A 388 15.00 -0.46 -4.65
CA LEU A 388 13.98 0.22 -5.43
C LEU A 388 12.78 -0.69 -5.66
N ARG A 389 11.59 -0.20 -5.35
CA ARG A 389 10.30 -0.83 -5.64
C ARG A 389 9.42 0.18 -6.37
N SER A 390 9.67 0.31 -7.66
CA SER A 390 8.97 1.22 -8.56
C SER A 390 8.21 0.44 -9.63
N SER A 391 7.41 1.15 -10.43
CA SER A 391 6.77 0.62 -11.62
C SER A 391 6.57 1.71 -12.68
N LYS A 392 6.03 1.31 -13.83
CA LYS A 392 5.77 2.18 -14.99
C LYS A 392 7.05 2.80 -15.58
N HIS A 393 8.18 2.10 -15.52
CA HIS A 393 9.44 2.49 -16.18
C HIS A 393 9.46 1.98 -17.62
N GLY A 394 9.04 0.73 -17.85
CA GLY A 394 8.95 0.11 -19.17
C GLY A 394 7.56 0.30 -19.79
N ILE A 395 6.51 0.08 -18.99
CA ILE A 395 5.12 0.20 -19.42
C ILE A 395 4.58 1.57 -19.01
N GLN A 396 4.16 2.37 -19.98
CA GLN A 396 3.71 3.73 -19.71
C GLN A 396 2.37 3.76 -18.96
N PRO A 397 2.13 4.79 -18.12
CA PRO A 397 0.81 5.08 -17.61
C PRO A 397 -0.16 5.38 -18.77
N LEU A 398 -1.24 4.59 -18.87
CA LEU A 398 -2.19 4.67 -19.98
C LEU A 398 -3.18 5.83 -19.82
N GLY A 399 -3.54 6.46 -20.93
CA GLY A 399 -4.71 7.33 -21.00
C GLY A 399 -6.03 6.54 -21.02
N VAL A 400 -7.15 7.24 -20.93
CA VAL A 400 -8.50 6.64 -21.02
C VAL A 400 -9.41 7.46 -21.94
N ASN A 401 -10.39 6.79 -22.55
CA ASN A 401 -11.42 7.41 -23.40
C ASN A 401 -10.83 8.32 -24.50
N GLY A 402 -9.74 7.88 -25.14
CA GLY A 402 -9.04 8.62 -26.20
C GLY A 402 -7.94 9.58 -25.72
N GLY A 403 -7.68 9.65 -24.42
CA GLY A 403 -6.53 10.37 -23.86
C GLY A 403 -5.19 9.65 -24.14
N GLY A 404 -4.11 10.43 -24.22
CA GLY A 404 -2.77 9.95 -24.47
C GLY A 404 -2.05 9.44 -23.21
N ASN A 405 -1.08 8.56 -23.42
CA ASN A 405 -0.24 7.99 -22.38
C ASN A 405 0.74 9.01 -21.80
N ALA A 406 1.18 8.76 -20.56
CA ALA A 406 2.15 9.58 -19.86
C ALA A 406 3.59 9.09 -20.10
N ARG A 407 4.56 9.92 -19.74
CA ARG A 407 5.96 9.52 -19.70
C ARG A 407 6.19 8.52 -18.55
N GLY A 408 6.89 7.43 -18.86
CA GLY A 408 7.37 6.44 -17.89
C GLY A 408 8.48 6.95 -16.97
N GLY A 409 8.72 6.20 -15.91
CA GLY A 409 9.73 6.47 -14.90
C GLY A 409 11.13 6.06 -15.27
N PHE A 410 12.08 6.45 -14.43
CA PHE A 410 13.45 5.97 -14.46
C PHE A 410 14.11 6.11 -13.09
N CYS A 411 15.10 5.25 -12.84
CA CYS A 411 16.02 5.40 -11.73
C CYS A 411 17.44 5.15 -12.25
N GLU A 412 18.35 6.05 -11.94
CA GLU A 412 19.73 6.05 -12.43
C GLU A 412 20.70 6.26 -11.27
N VAL A 413 21.81 5.54 -11.31
CA VAL A 413 22.94 5.74 -10.40
C VAL A 413 24.15 6.24 -11.19
N GLU A 414 24.87 7.22 -10.64
CA GLU A 414 26.12 7.72 -11.19
C GLU A 414 27.25 7.34 -10.23
N VAL A 415 28.13 6.43 -10.68
CA VAL A 415 29.29 5.94 -9.91
C VAL A 415 30.55 6.20 -10.71
N SER A 416 31.50 6.94 -10.13
CA SER A 416 32.75 7.34 -10.82
C SER A 416 32.52 7.95 -12.22
N GLY A 417 31.46 8.74 -12.38
CA GLY A 417 31.06 9.39 -13.65
C GLY A 417 30.36 8.47 -14.66
N THR A 418 30.12 7.20 -14.33
CA THR A 418 29.36 6.26 -15.17
C THR A 418 27.91 6.22 -14.70
N ILE A 419 26.98 6.54 -15.61
CA ILE A 419 25.54 6.46 -15.34
C ILE A 419 25.00 5.09 -15.73
N THR A 420 24.36 4.42 -14.78
CA THR A 420 23.68 3.13 -14.98
C THR A 420 22.21 3.26 -14.65
N ARG A 421 21.34 2.85 -15.58
CA ARG A 421 19.89 2.81 -15.36
C ARG A 421 19.50 1.51 -14.66
N LEU A 422 18.75 1.64 -13.56
CA LEU A 422 18.24 0.52 -12.78
C LEU A 422 16.91 -0.01 -13.35
N ALA A 423 16.64 -1.29 -13.13
CA ALA A 423 15.32 -1.87 -13.36
C ALA A 423 14.28 -1.21 -12.44
N SER A 424 12.98 -1.32 -12.75
CA SER A 424 11.93 -0.70 -11.91
C SER A 424 11.88 -1.28 -10.50
N MET A 425 12.33 -2.53 -10.36
CA MET A 425 12.49 -3.21 -9.08
C MET A 425 13.90 -3.78 -9.00
N GLN A 426 14.65 -3.38 -7.98
CA GLN A 426 16.05 -3.78 -7.82
C GLN A 426 16.46 -3.74 -6.35
N SER A 427 17.36 -4.62 -5.94
CA SER A 427 17.94 -4.64 -4.60
C SER A 427 19.45 -4.89 -4.68
N GLY A 428 20.18 -4.42 -3.68
CA GLY A 428 21.63 -4.70 -3.55
C GLY A 428 22.54 -3.78 -4.37
N VAL A 429 22.02 -2.68 -4.93
CA VAL A 429 22.89 -1.63 -5.51
C VAL A 429 23.57 -0.90 -4.35
N THR A 430 24.88 -0.71 -4.45
CA THR A 430 25.68 -0.05 -3.41
C THR A 430 26.23 1.26 -3.96
N LEU A 431 26.17 2.32 -3.17
CA LEU A 431 26.69 3.65 -3.46
C LEU A 431 27.65 4.07 -2.35
N GLU A 432 28.69 4.79 -2.73
CA GLU A 432 29.72 5.36 -1.84
C GLU A 432 29.62 6.90 -1.80
N PRO A 433 30.30 7.57 -0.86
CA PRO A 433 30.32 9.03 -0.82
C PRO A 433 30.73 9.60 -2.18
N VAL A 434 30.09 10.70 -2.58
CA VAL A 434 30.12 11.36 -3.89
C VAL A 434 29.24 10.77 -4.98
N ASP A 435 28.83 9.51 -4.89
CA ASP A 435 27.93 8.90 -5.88
C ASP A 435 26.55 9.56 -5.85
N ARG A 436 25.82 9.43 -6.95
CA ARG A 436 24.47 10.00 -7.09
C ARG A 436 23.42 8.96 -7.44
N LEU A 437 22.22 9.22 -6.97
CA LEU A 437 21.00 8.48 -7.29
C LEU A 437 19.94 9.47 -7.77
N THR A 438 19.43 9.28 -8.99
CA THR A 438 18.38 10.11 -9.57
C THR A 438 17.15 9.28 -9.86
N LEU A 439 16.02 9.64 -9.24
CA LEU A 439 14.72 9.02 -9.49
C LEU A 439 13.82 10.01 -10.22
N GLY A 440 13.46 9.67 -11.46
CA GLY A 440 12.44 10.35 -12.24
C GLY A 440 11.13 9.61 -12.16
N THR A 441 10.14 10.25 -11.54
CA THR A 441 8.86 9.63 -11.27
C THR A 441 7.93 9.79 -12.51
N PRO A 442 7.22 8.74 -12.96
CA PRO A 442 6.27 8.81 -14.09
C PRO A 442 5.15 9.87 -13.96
N GLY A 443 4.59 10.30 -15.09
CA GLY A 443 3.37 11.12 -15.14
C GLY A 443 2.08 10.32 -14.96
N GLY A 444 0.92 10.97 -15.10
CA GLY A 444 -0.39 10.33 -15.19
C GLY A 444 -0.95 10.41 -16.61
N GLY A 445 -1.80 9.46 -17.02
CA GLY A 445 -2.42 9.46 -18.35
C GLY A 445 -3.48 10.55 -18.52
N GLY A 446 -3.75 10.92 -19.78
CA GLY A 446 -4.78 11.91 -20.12
C GLY A 446 -6.18 11.31 -20.27
N TYR A 447 -7.20 12.17 -20.30
CA TYR A 447 -8.59 11.82 -20.54
C TYR A 447 -9.13 12.56 -21.77
N GLY A 448 -9.76 11.82 -22.69
CA GLY A 448 -10.43 12.40 -23.86
C GLY A 448 -9.48 12.83 -24.98
N PRO A 449 -9.96 12.96 -26.22
CA PRO A 449 -9.17 13.50 -27.34
C PRO A 449 -8.81 14.97 -27.12
N VAL A 450 -7.69 15.40 -27.72
CA VAL A 450 -7.19 16.80 -27.71
C VAL A 450 -7.98 17.68 -28.66
#